data_AF-A0A4R6L5A4-F1
#
_entry.id   AF-A0A4R6L5A4-F1
#
_cell.length_a   1.000
_cell.length_b   1.000
_cell.length_c   1.000
_cell.angle_alpha   90.00
_cell.angle_beta   90.00
_cell.angle_gamma   90.00
#
_symmetry.space_group_name_H-M   'P 1'
#
loop_
_entity.id
_entity.type
_entity.pdbx_description
1 polymer ?
#
loop_
_entity_poly.entity_id
_entity_poly.type
_entity_poly.pdbx_seq_one_letter_code
_entity_poly.pdbx_strand_id
1 'polypeptide(L)'
;MTEPPPTPAPCPILHLDLGPLDLNLLGLHVHLNEVVLDIEAIPGAGNLLGNLLCAIAGLLDGVDLSGVLGNLLQNLIDALIRLLEGLGAGGAARPAVPPT
;
A
#
# COMPACT_ATOMS: atom_id res chain seq x y z
N MET A 1 -41.01 9.24 9.94
CA MET A 1 -40.14 8.11 10.34
C MET A 1 -38.74 8.65 10.26
N THR A 2 -38.10 8.91 11.40
CA THR A 2 -36.77 9.52 11.46
C THR A 2 -35.77 8.39 11.63
N GLU A 3 -34.92 8.15 10.64
CA GLU A 3 -33.82 7.20 10.78
C GLU A 3 -32.81 7.77 11.80
N PRO A 4 -32.31 6.98 12.77
CA PRO A 4 -31.26 7.43 13.67
C PRO A 4 -30.04 7.87 12.84
N PRO A 5 -29.27 8.87 13.31
CA PRO A 5 -28.10 9.36 12.60
C PRO A 5 -27.13 8.19 12.34
N PRO A 6 -26.47 8.14 11.17
CA PRO A 6 -25.50 7.09 10.87
C PRO A 6 -24.42 7.11 11.94
N THR A 7 -24.29 5.99 12.65
CA THR A 7 -23.20 5.84 13.63
C THR A 7 -21.91 5.73 12.83
N PRO A 8 -20.90 6.57 13.11
CA PRO A 8 -19.65 6.52 12.36
C PRO A 8 -19.03 5.11 12.49
N ALA A 9 -18.70 4.49 11.36
CA ALA A 9 -18.18 3.12 11.35
C ALA A 9 -16.78 3.04 11.99
N PRO A 10 -16.43 1.94 12.67
CA PRO A 10 -15.08 1.73 13.18
C PRO A 10 -14.06 1.67 12.04
N CYS A 11 -12.85 2.18 12.29
CA CYS A 11 -11.74 2.08 11.36
C CYS A 11 -10.83 0.92 11.79
N PRO A 12 -10.57 -0.08 10.94
CA PRO A 12 -9.61 -1.14 11.26
C PRO A 12 -8.21 -0.53 11.35
N ILE A 13 -7.51 -0.75 12.47
CA ILE A 13 -6.18 -0.19 12.72
C ILE A 13 -5.10 -1.26 12.64
N LEU A 14 -5.29 -2.37 13.35
CA LEU A 14 -4.33 -3.47 13.38
C LEU A 14 -5.07 -4.79 13.51
N HIS A 15 -4.72 -5.72 12.62
CA HIS A 15 -5.01 -7.13 12.77
C HIS A 15 -3.69 -7.85 13.01
N LEU A 16 -3.58 -8.55 14.14
CA LEU A 16 -2.40 -9.30 14.49
C LEU A 16 -2.79 -10.72 14.87
N ASP A 17 -2.36 -11.66 14.04
CA ASP A 17 -2.48 -13.10 14.28
C ASP A 17 -1.15 -13.61 14.83
N LEU A 18 -1.17 -13.98 16.12
CA LEU A 18 -0.05 -14.60 16.80
C LEU A 18 -0.32 -16.10 16.86
N GLY A 19 0.45 -16.85 16.09
CA GLY A 19 0.43 -18.31 16.16
C GLY A 19 0.79 -18.85 17.55
N PRO A 20 0.49 -20.13 17.80
CA PRO A 20 0.75 -20.76 19.09
C PRO A 20 2.24 -20.74 19.44
N LEU A 21 2.55 -20.57 20.73
CA LEU A 21 3.91 -20.54 21.26
C LEU A 21 4.09 -21.59 22.33
N ASP A 22 5.08 -22.46 22.16
CA ASP A 22 5.51 -23.44 23.15
C ASP A 22 6.98 -23.20 23.51
N LEU A 23 7.27 -22.95 24.79
CA LEU A 23 8.61 -22.67 25.30
C LEU A 23 8.94 -23.61 26.45
N ASN A 24 10.16 -24.12 26.46
CA ASN A 24 10.73 -24.85 27.59
C ASN A 24 12.00 -24.14 28.08
N LEU A 25 11.88 -23.42 29.18
CA LEU A 25 12.95 -22.62 29.76
C LEU A 25 13.42 -23.27 31.06
N LEU A 26 14.44 -24.13 30.96
CA LEU A 26 15.06 -24.80 32.11
C LEU A 26 14.05 -25.61 32.95
N GLY A 27 13.05 -26.21 32.31
CA GLY A 27 11.98 -26.95 32.98
C GLY A 27 10.72 -26.13 33.25
N LEU A 28 10.70 -24.83 32.94
CA LEU A 28 9.47 -24.05 32.86
C LEU A 28 8.84 -24.25 31.48
N HIS A 29 7.72 -24.98 31.44
CA HIS A 29 6.93 -25.18 30.23
C HIS A 29 5.86 -24.09 30.13
N VAL A 30 5.91 -23.29 29.07
CA VAL A 30 4.94 -22.23 28.77
C VAL A 30 4.26 -22.56 27.46
N HIS A 31 2.94 -22.71 27.49
CA HIS A 31 2.12 -22.97 26.32
C HIS A 31 1.14 -21.81 26.14
N LEU A 32 1.15 -21.21 24.96
CA LEU A 32 0.22 -20.19 24.52
C LEU A 32 -0.47 -20.68 23.25
N ASN A 33 -1.80 -20.65 23.26
CA ASN A 33 -2.61 -20.94 22.08
C ASN A 33 -2.51 -19.78 21.07
N GLU A 34 -3.07 -19.97 19.88
CA GLU A 34 -3.25 -18.90 18.90
C GLU A 34 -4.01 -17.71 19.52
N VAL A 35 -3.52 -16.50 19.25
CA VAL A 35 -4.13 -15.24 19.70
C VAL A 35 -4.36 -14.35 18.49
N VAL A 36 -5.62 -14.07 18.21
CA VAL A 36 -6.02 -13.07 17.22
C VAL A 36 -6.35 -11.77 17.94
N LEU A 37 -5.65 -10.70 17.60
CA LEU A 37 -5.85 -9.35 18.13
C LEU A 37 -6.32 -8.42 17.02
N ASP A 38 -7.57 -7.98 17.16
CA ASP A 38 -8.17 -6.94 16.34
C ASP A 38 -8.24 -5.63 17.12
N ILE A 39 -7.64 -4.57 16.58
CA ILE A 39 -7.72 -3.22 17.09
C ILE A 39 -8.49 -2.36 16.08
N GLU A 40 -9.63 -1.86 16.52
CA GLU A 40 -10.47 -0.93 15.77
C GLU A 40 -10.55 0.42 16.49
N ALA A 41 -10.47 1.50 15.72
CA ALA A 41 -10.73 2.84 16.22
C ALA A 41 -12.23 3.11 16.14
N ILE A 42 -12.87 3.41 17.27
CA ILE A 42 -14.30 3.78 17.33
C ILE A 42 -14.43 5.31 17.36
N PRO A 43 -14.77 5.97 16.23
CA PRO A 43 -15.03 7.40 16.20
C PRO A 43 -16.30 7.77 16.98
N GLY A 44 -16.34 8.98 17.52
CA GLY A 44 -17.49 9.48 18.29
C GLY A 44 -17.17 10.63 19.23
N ALA A 45 -18.21 11.26 19.78
CA ALA A 45 -18.05 12.32 20.77
C ALA A 45 -17.33 11.78 22.02
N GLY A 46 -16.23 12.43 22.43
CA GLY A 46 -15.41 12.00 23.57
C GLY A 46 -14.37 10.92 23.24
N ASN A 47 -14.45 10.26 22.08
CA ASN A 47 -13.49 9.23 21.66
C ASN A 47 -12.27 9.85 20.97
N LEU A 48 -11.47 10.62 21.72
CA LEU A 48 -10.34 11.38 21.16
C LEU A 48 -9.41 10.51 20.30
N LEU A 49 -8.96 9.38 20.83
CA LEU A 49 -8.03 8.49 20.12
C LEU A 49 -8.71 7.83 18.91
N GLY A 50 -9.97 7.40 19.04
CA GLY A 50 -10.72 6.82 17.93
C GLY A 50 -10.87 7.80 16.77
N ASN A 51 -11.22 9.06 17.08
CA ASN A 51 -11.31 10.13 16.08
C ASN A 51 -9.97 10.41 15.41
N LEU A 52 -8.88 10.47 16.18
CA LEU A 52 -7.54 10.72 15.64
C LEU A 52 -7.09 9.60 14.70
N LEU A 53 -7.17 8.35 15.13
CA LEU A 53 -6.70 7.22 14.34
C LEU A 53 -7.55 7.02 13.08
N CYS A 54 -8.87 7.21 13.16
CA CYS A 54 -9.72 7.22 11.97
C CYS A 54 -9.37 8.35 10.99
N ALA A 55 -9.07 9.56 11.49
CA ALA A 55 -8.67 10.67 10.63
C ALA A 55 -7.32 10.40 9.92
N ILE A 56 -6.37 9.79 10.61
CA ILE A 56 -5.09 9.38 10.02
C ILE A 56 -5.30 8.27 8.98
N ALA A 57 -6.08 7.24 9.30
CA ALA A 57 -6.38 6.16 8.36
C ALA A 57 -7.04 6.71 7.07
N GLY A 58 -8.03 7.59 7.23
CA GLY A 58 -8.71 8.23 6.10
C GLY A 58 -7.85 9.18 5.27
N LEU A 59 -6.72 9.67 5.80
CA LEU A 59 -5.76 10.45 5.00
C LEU A 59 -5.06 9.58 3.95
N LEU A 60 -4.84 8.30 4.25
CA LEU A 60 -4.22 7.37 3.31
C LEU A 60 -5.19 6.83 2.27
N ASP A 61 -6.50 6.75 2.56
CA ASP A 61 -7.52 6.27 1.60
C ASP A 61 -7.60 7.12 0.31
N GLY A 62 -7.24 8.40 0.39
CA GLY A 62 -7.23 9.31 -0.77
C GLY A 62 -5.98 9.18 -1.65
N VAL A 63 -4.99 8.37 -1.25
CA VAL A 63 -3.76 8.20 -2.01
C VAL A 63 -3.84 6.90 -2.81
N ASP A 64 -4.11 7.01 -4.11
CA ASP A 64 -4.00 5.88 -5.03
C ASP A 64 -2.53 5.54 -5.29
N LEU A 65 -1.92 4.84 -4.32
CA LEU A 65 -0.55 4.36 -4.41
C LEU A 65 -0.38 3.45 -5.63
N SER A 66 -1.38 2.66 -5.98
CA SER A 66 -1.35 1.79 -7.17
C SER A 66 -1.27 2.61 -8.45
N GLY A 67 -2.05 3.68 -8.57
CA GLY A 67 -2.00 4.62 -9.69
C GLY A 67 -0.66 5.36 -9.78
N VAL A 68 -0.12 5.84 -8.65
CA VAL A 68 1.19 6.50 -8.61
C VAL A 68 2.32 5.55 -9.01
N LEU A 69 2.35 4.34 -8.47
CA LEU A 69 3.33 3.32 -8.86
C LEU A 69 3.14 2.90 -10.32
N GLY A 70 1.89 2.77 -10.79
CA GLY A 70 1.56 2.47 -12.18
C GLY A 70 2.15 3.51 -13.13
N ASN A 71 1.95 4.80 -12.85
CA ASN A 71 2.50 5.89 -13.67
C ASN A 71 4.02 5.89 -13.68
N LEU A 72 4.67 5.63 -12.53
CA LEU A 72 6.13 5.55 -12.44
C LEU A 72 6.68 4.39 -13.28
N LEU A 73 6.03 3.22 -13.23
CA LEU A 73 6.42 2.05 -14.00
C LEU A 73 6.25 2.28 -15.51
N GLN A 74 5.16 2.93 -15.93
CA GLN A 74 4.96 3.26 -17.35
C GLN A 74 6.02 4.24 -17.86
N ASN A 75 6.34 5.28 -17.09
CA ASN A 75 7.40 6.23 -17.45
C ASN A 75 8.77 5.53 -17.59
N LEU A 76 9.06 4.52 -16.77
CA LEU A 76 10.29 3.71 -16.86
C LEU A 76 10.28 2.84 -18.13
N ILE A 77 9.16 2.18 -18.44
CA ILE A 77 9.01 1.38 -19.65
C ILE A 77 9.23 2.24 -20.90
N ASP A 78 8.59 3.41 -20.97
CA ASP A 78 8.75 4.34 -22.09
C ASP A 78 10.19 4.85 -22.24
N ALA A 79 10.86 5.15 -21.12
CA ALA A 79 12.26 5.55 -21.14
C ALA A 79 13.17 4.43 -21.67
N LEU A 80 12.91 3.18 -21.29
CA LEU A 80 13.67 2.02 -21.77
C LEU A 80 13.44 1.78 -23.26
N ILE A 81 12.20 1.87 -23.75
CA ILE A 81 11.87 1.72 -25.17
C ILE A 81 12.66 2.75 -26.00
N ARG A 82 12.63 4.03 -25.60
CA ARG A 82 13.36 5.11 -26.30
C ARG A 82 14.87 4.88 -26.33
N LEU A 83 15.44 4.33 -25.25
CA LEU A 83 16.85 3.97 -25.20
C LEU A 83 17.19 2.85 -26.21
N LEU A 84 16.35 1.82 -26.28
CA LEU A 84 16.55 0.69 -27.20
C LEU A 84 16.39 1.11 -28.66
N GLU A 85 15.39 1.95 -28.97
CA GLU A 85 15.20 2.53 -30.30
C GLU A 85 16.41 3.39 -30.72
N GLY A 86 16.94 4.19 -29.79
CA GLY A 86 18.14 5.00 -30.02
C GLY A 86 19.39 4.16 -30.29
N LEU A 87 19.50 2.98 -29.67
CA LEU A 87 20.59 2.03 -29.93
C LEU A 87 20.43 1.31 -31.29
N GLY A 88 19.20 1.17 -31.79
CA GLY A 88 18.90 0.52 -33.08
C GLY A 88 19.11 1.42 -34.31
N ALA A 89 19.10 2.75 -34.15
CA ALA A 89 19.18 3.72 -35.25
C ALA A 89 20.61 4.06 -35.71
N GLY A 90 21.65 3.45 -35.14
CA GLY A 90 23.06 3.77 -35.40
C GLY A 90 23.66 3.30 -36.72
N GLY A 91 22.86 2.89 -37.72
CA GLY A 91 23.38 2.16 -38.89
C GLY A 91 22.74 2.49 -40.24
N ALA A 92 22.72 3.75 -40.69
CA ALA A 92 22.49 4.06 -42.12
C ALA A 92 22.90 5.49 -42.53
N ALA A 93 24.19 5.82 -42.49
CA ALA A 93 24.69 6.93 -43.31
C ALA A 93 24.91 6.42 -44.75
N ARG A 94 23.87 6.50 -45.61
CA ARG A 94 24.04 6.32 -47.06
C ARG A 94 24.46 7.66 -47.66
N PRO A 95 25.60 7.77 -48.36
CA PRO A 95 26.00 9.02 -48.99
C PRO A 95 25.08 9.32 -50.19
N ALA A 96 24.56 10.55 -50.23
CA ALA A 96 23.77 11.05 -51.34
C ALA A 96 24.68 11.28 -52.56
N VAL A 97 24.35 10.66 -53.69
CA VAL A 97 24.98 10.94 -55.00
C VAL A 97 24.35 12.22 -55.56
N PRO A 98 25.13 13.25 -55.95
CA PRO A 98 24.60 14.48 -56.52
C PRO A 98 24.15 14.26 -57.98
N PRO A 99 23.00 14.83 -58.41
CA PRO A 99 22.59 14.83 -59.81
C PRO A 99 23.39 15.86 -60.63
N THR A 100 23.78 15.45 -61.84
CA THR A 100 24.48 16.23 -62.88
C THR A 100 23.64 17.32 -63.51
#